data_AF-A0A4Y8R6A1-F1
#
_entry.id   AF-A0A4Y8R6A1-F1
#
_cell.length_a   1.000
_cell.length_b   1.000
_cell.length_c   1.000
_cell.angle_alpha   90.00
_cell.angle_beta   90.00
_cell.angle_gamma   90.00
#
_symmetry.space_group_name_H-M   'P 1'
#
loop_
_entity.id
_entity.type
_entity.pdbx_description
1 polymer ?
#
loop_
_entity_poly.entity_id
_entity_poly.type
_entity_poly.pdbx_seq_one_letter_code
_entity_poly.pdbx_strand_id
1 'polypeptide(L)'
;MVADALDQRGRVAPRSVVDVLRGIDDALDHEAHVLALGPGGRVLGSAGPSPGPVVEVARAVAAALTQGPAVPGSSARCILNTAEACVFVYLLGQDLSVILVGPTEWNIALTGRRVERFLVDFVDTYLAETVAEAPGDDPGTLPRREPPAPVVGPAERHEHRGDHDLLARVLRALVRF
;
A
#
# COMPACT_ATOMS: atom_id res chain seq x y z
N MET A 1 -1.28 -5.50 -30.90
CA MET A 1 -2.25 -4.83 -30.00
C MET A 1 -2.43 -5.74 -28.81
N VAL A 2 -1.87 -5.35 -27.65
CA VAL A 2 -2.12 -6.07 -26.39
C VAL A 2 -3.43 -5.52 -25.85
N ALA A 3 -4.44 -6.38 -25.65
CA ALA A 3 -5.71 -5.97 -25.06
C ALA A 3 -5.46 -5.59 -23.59
N ASP A 4 -5.79 -4.36 -23.24
CA ASP A 4 -5.72 -3.91 -21.84
C ASP A 4 -6.76 -4.66 -21.01
N ALA A 5 -6.30 -5.35 -19.96
CA ALA A 5 -7.18 -5.96 -18.99
C ALA A 5 -7.89 -4.86 -18.21
N LEU A 6 -9.20 -4.78 -18.35
CA LEU A 6 -10.03 -3.89 -17.54
C LEU A 6 -10.24 -4.54 -16.17
N ASP A 7 -9.95 -3.81 -15.09
CA ASP A 7 -10.33 -4.20 -13.73
C ASP A 7 -11.87 -4.20 -13.59
N GLN A 8 -12.40 -4.79 -12.51
CA GLN A 8 -13.81 -4.92 -12.14
C GLN A 8 -14.61 -3.59 -12.15
N ARG A 9 -13.91 -2.46 -12.27
CA ARG A 9 -14.45 -1.10 -12.34
C ARG A 9 -14.39 -0.47 -13.75
N GLY A 10 -14.04 -1.23 -14.79
CA GLY A 10 -13.99 -0.76 -16.17
C GLY A 10 -12.83 0.19 -16.49
N ARG A 11 -11.76 0.15 -15.69
CA ARG A 11 -10.51 0.90 -15.91
C ARG A 11 -9.41 -0.05 -16.33
N VAL A 12 -8.45 0.43 -17.12
CA VAL A 12 -7.23 -0.34 -17.42
C VAL A 12 -6.52 -0.63 -16.10
N ALA A 13 -6.33 -1.91 -15.79
CA ALA A 13 -5.62 -2.33 -14.58
C ALA A 13 -4.15 -1.87 -14.67
N PRO A 14 -3.57 -1.35 -13.57
CA PRO A 14 -2.16 -1.00 -13.55
C PRO A 14 -1.31 -2.24 -13.83
N ARG A 15 -0.32 -2.09 -14.72
CA ARG A 15 0.54 -3.20 -15.16
C ARG A 15 1.74 -3.40 -14.25
N SER A 16 2.09 -2.38 -13.45
CA SER A 16 3.19 -2.43 -12.52
C SER A 16 2.99 -1.53 -11.30
N VAL A 17 3.74 -1.78 -10.23
CA VAL A 17 3.79 -0.90 -9.05
C VAL A 17 4.11 0.54 -9.44
N VAL A 18 5.05 0.74 -10.37
CA VAL A 18 5.45 2.06 -10.86
C VAL A 18 4.29 2.80 -11.53
N ASP A 19 3.41 2.09 -12.25
CA ASP A 19 2.23 2.70 -12.86
C ASP A 19 1.23 3.19 -11.81
N VAL A 20 1.09 2.46 -10.69
CA VAL A 20 0.25 2.90 -9.58
C VAL A 20 0.83 4.16 -8.93
N LEU A 21 2.14 4.23 -8.72
CA LEU A 21 2.79 5.42 -8.13
C LEU A 21 2.65 6.65 -9.02
N ARG A 22 2.73 6.49 -10.35
CA ARG A 22 2.42 7.56 -11.30
C ARG A 22 0.96 7.98 -11.22
N GLY A 23 0.02 7.03 -11.12
CA GLY A 23 -1.39 7.35 -10.92
C GLY A 23 -1.67 8.13 -9.63
N ILE A 24 -0.89 7.89 -8.57
CA ILE A 24 -0.92 8.69 -7.33
C ILE A 24 -0.42 10.10 -7.59
N ASP A 25 0.74 10.26 -8.24
CA ASP A 25 1.29 11.56 -8.62
C ASP A 25 0.31 12.38 -9.47
N ASP A 26 -0.26 11.76 -10.51
CA ASP A 26 -1.27 12.36 -11.38
C ASP A 26 -2.52 12.82 -10.59
N ALA A 27 -2.98 12.01 -9.63
CA ALA A 27 -4.14 12.34 -8.80
C ALA A 27 -3.87 13.46 -7.77
N LEU A 28 -2.59 13.75 -7.53
CA LEU A 28 -2.09 14.83 -6.71
C LEU A 28 -1.55 15.99 -7.57
N ASP A 29 -2.01 16.07 -8.82
CA ASP A 29 -1.76 17.20 -9.71
C ASP A 29 -0.25 17.44 -9.96
N HIS A 30 0.57 16.38 -9.87
CA HIS A 30 2.05 16.40 -9.99
C HIS A 30 2.79 17.25 -8.95
N GLU A 31 2.15 17.54 -7.82
CA GLU A 31 2.74 18.30 -6.72
C GLU A 31 3.48 17.40 -5.70
N ALA A 32 3.51 16.10 -5.95
CA ALA A 32 4.01 15.10 -5.01
C ALA A 32 5.32 14.47 -5.45
N HIS A 33 6.18 14.16 -4.49
CA HIS A 33 7.06 13.00 -4.58
C HIS A 33 6.35 11.79 -3.99
N VAL A 34 6.27 10.71 -4.75
CA VAL A 34 5.70 9.44 -4.30
C VAL A 34 6.82 8.40 -4.25
N LEU A 35 6.94 7.68 -3.14
CA LEU A 35 7.96 6.65 -2.95
C LEU A 35 7.35 5.40 -2.33
N ALA A 36 7.61 4.24 -2.92
CA ALA A 36 7.24 2.95 -2.35
C ALA A 36 8.46 2.24 -1.78
N LEU A 37 8.32 1.74 -0.57
CA LEU A 37 9.31 0.93 0.12
C LEU A 37 8.73 -0.45 0.39
N GLY A 38 9.49 -1.49 0.09
CA GLY A 38 9.19 -2.86 0.46
C GLY A 38 10.02 -3.33 1.67
N PRO A 39 10.07 -4.65 1.89
CA PRO A 39 10.78 -5.27 3.00
C PRO A 39 12.21 -4.74 3.18
N GLY A 40 12.60 -4.46 4.42
CA GLY A 40 13.93 -3.93 4.75
C GLY A 40 14.21 -2.52 4.24
N GLY A 41 13.18 -1.77 3.81
CA GLY A 41 13.32 -0.42 3.28
C GLY A 41 13.84 -0.37 1.84
N ARG A 42 13.74 -1.48 1.10
CA ARG A 42 14.08 -1.57 -0.33
C ARG A 42 13.15 -0.65 -1.13
N VAL A 43 13.70 0.19 -1.99
CA VAL A 43 12.89 1.02 -2.90
C VAL A 43 12.26 0.13 -3.97
N LEU A 44 10.92 0.13 -4.04
CA LEU A 44 10.15 -0.58 -5.08
C LEU A 44 9.90 0.33 -6.29
N GLY A 45 9.77 1.63 -6.06
CA GLY A 45 9.56 2.61 -7.13
C GLY A 45 9.37 4.02 -6.58
N SER A 46 9.42 5.01 -7.47
CA SER A 46 9.10 6.40 -7.14
C SER A 46 8.50 7.14 -8.34
N ALA A 47 7.77 8.22 -8.07
CA ALA A 47 7.23 9.14 -9.05
C ALA A 47 7.34 10.60 -8.55
N GLY A 48 7.36 11.55 -9.48
CA GLY A 48 7.49 12.98 -9.19
C GLY A 48 8.90 13.43 -8.73
N PRO A 49 9.11 14.75 -8.61
CA PRO A 49 10.41 15.33 -8.23
C PRO A 49 10.78 14.99 -6.79
N SER A 50 12.06 14.65 -6.51
CA SER A 50 12.49 14.21 -5.18
C SER A 50 13.10 15.34 -4.33
N PRO A 51 12.46 15.72 -3.20
CA PRO A 51 13.03 16.68 -2.24
C PRO A 51 13.96 15.96 -1.24
N GLY A 52 15.10 15.47 -1.73
CA GLY A 52 16.03 14.53 -1.07
C GLY A 52 16.04 14.51 0.48
N PRO A 53 16.32 15.62 1.18
CA PRO A 53 16.39 15.63 2.64
C PRO A 53 15.08 15.22 3.35
N VAL A 54 13.93 15.65 2.83
CA VAL A 54 12.60 15.37 3.41
C VAL A 54 12.23 13.90 3.19
N VAL A 55 12.66 13.32 2.07
CA VAL A 55 12.44 11.90 1.76
C VAL A 55 13.18 11.02 2.74
N GLU A 56 14.42 11.35 3.11
CA GLU A 56 15.17 10.57 4.10
C GLU A 56 14.51 10.59 5.49
N VAL A 57 13.95 11.73 5.90
CA VAL A 57 13.14 11.82 7.13
C VAL A 57 11.91 10.91 7.04
N ALA A 58 11.20 10.94 5.91
CA ALA A 58 10.03 10.09 5.70
C ALA A 58 10.36 8.59 5.74
N ARG A 59 11.52 8.20 5.17
CA ARG A 59 12.03 6.82 5.24
C ARG A 59 12.37 6.41 6.68
N ALA A 60 12.99 7.29 7.45
CA ALA A 60 13.28 7.04 8.86
C ALA A 60 12.00 6.85 9.69
N VAL A 61 10.97 7.66 9.40
CA VAL A 61 9.65 7.52 10.03
C VAL A 61 8.97 6.21 9.63
N ALA A 62 9.02 5.82 8.36
CA ALA A 62 8.52 4.52 7.91
C ALA A 62 9.22 3.37 8.66
N ALA A 63 10.54 3.41 8.78
CA ALA A 63 11.31 2.41 9.53
C ALA A 63 11.01 2.39 11.03
N ALA A 64 10.63 3.52 11.62
CA ALA A 64 10.18 3.59 13.00
C ALA A 64 8.77 2.99 13.19
N LEU A 65 7.87 3.18 12.21
CA LEU A 65 6.51 2.62 12.24
C LEU A 65 6.48 1.10 12.11
N THR A 66 7.51 0.50 11.52
CA THR A 66 7.65 -0.96 11.45
C THR A 66 8.21 -1.59 12.74
N GLN A 67 8.61 -0.77 13.73
CA GLN A 67 9.08 -1.28 15.01
C GLN A 67 7.89 -1.70 15.90
N GLY A 68 7.85 -2.97 16.28
CA GLY A 68 6.85 -3.49 17.22
C GLY A 68 6.35 -4.88 16.87
N PRO A 69 5.44 -5.45 17.69
CA PRO A 69 4.83 -6.72 17.39
C PRO A 69 3.98 -6.59 16.13
N ALA A 70 4.24 -7.47 15.17
CA ALA A 70 3.57 -7.42 13.90
C ALA A 70 2.12 -7.92 14.06
N VAL A 71 1.15 -7.02 13.82
CA VAL A 71 -0.27 -7.35 13.90
C VAL A 71 -0.80 -7.66 12.49
N PRO A 72 -1.29 -8.88 12.24
CA PRO A 72 -1.92 -9.26 10.97
C PRO A 72 -3.00 -8.27 10.55
N GLY A 73 -2.94 -7.79 9.30
CA GLY A 73 -3.94 -6.85 8.80
C GLY A 73 -3.76 -5.39 9.26
N SER A 74 -2.70 -5.08 10.03
CA SER A 74 -2.45 -3.75 10.54
C SER A 74 -2.00 -2.79 9.44
N SER A 75 -2.55 -1.59 9.44
CA SER A 75 -2.04 -0.45 8.70
C SER A 75 -1.87 0.72 9.65
N ALA A 76 -0.89 1.57 9.35
CA ALA A 76 -0.70 2.82 10.06
C ALA A 76 -0.56 3.96 9.06
N ARG A 77 -0.99 5.15 9.47
CA ARG A 77 -0.76 6.39 8.74
C ARG A 77 -0.12 7.39 9.68
N CYS A 78 1.07 7.87 9.30
CA CYS A 78 1.71 9.01 9.93
C CYS A 78 1.65 10.20 8.98
N ILE A 79 1.41 11.39 9.54
CA ILE A 79 1.40 12.64 8.79
C ILE A 79 2.30 13.61 9.52
N LEU A 80 3.27 14.16 8.81
CA LEU A 80 4.18 15.18 9.31
C LEU A 80 3.91 16.44 8.52
N ASN A 81 3.41 17.48 9.18
CA ASN A 81 3.32 18.79 8.56
C ASN A 81 4.45 19.66 9.10
N THR A 82 5.31 20.13 8.21
CA THR A 82 6.42 21.02 8.55
C THR A 82 6.19 22.38 7.91
N ALA A 83 7.09 23.34 8.16
CA ALA A 83 7.06 24.62 7.45
C ALA A 83 7.48 24.51 5.98
N GLU A 84 8.07 23.38 5.57
CA GLU A 84 8.66 23.20 4.24
C GLU A 84 7.94 22.15 3.38
N ALA A 85 7.25 21.18 4.02
CA ALA A 85 6.53 20.13 3.31
C ALA A 85 5.44 19.47 4.18
N CYS A 86 4.48 18.85 3.51
CA CYS A 86 3.57 17.87 4.10
C CYS A 86 3.99 16.46 3.68
N VAL A 87 4.19 15.57 4.66
CA VAL A 87 4.60 14.18 4.44
C VAL A 87 3.51 13.25 4.92
N PHE A 88 3.16 12.27 4.08
CA PHE A 88 2.33 11.14 4.45
C PHE A 88 3.18 9.88 4.40
N VAL A 89 3.10 9.07 5.45
CA VAL A 89 3.70 7.74 5.47
C VAL A 89 2.58 6.74 5.75
N TYR A 90 2.24 5.96 4.74
CA TYR A 90 1.31 4.83 4.84
C TYR A 90 2.11 3.56 5.04
N LEU A 91 1.94 2.90 6.19
CA LEU A 91 2.40 1.54 6.41
C LEU A 91 1.26 0.57 6.07
N LEU A 92 1.53 -0.33 5.13
CA LEU A 92 0.59 -1.29 4.58
C LEU A 92 1.03 -2.70 4.99
N GLY A 93 0.54 -3.19 6.14
CA GLY A 93 0.95 -4.48 6.67
C GLY A 93 2.19 -4.35 7.56
N GLN A 94 3.16 -5.23 7.40
CA GLN A 94 4.30 -5.31 8.31
C GLN A 94 5.49 -4.46 7.86
N ASP A 95 5.75 -4.38 6.55
CA ASP A 95 7.02 -3.84 6.03
C ASP A 95 6.91 -3.15 4.66
N LEU A 96 5.69 -2.98 4.14
CA LEU A 96 5.42 -2.28 2.89
C LEU A 96 4.93 -0.86 3.21
N SER A 97 5.51 0.15 2.59
CA SER A 97 5.15 1.55 2.84
C SER A 97 5.01 2.37 1.56
N VAL A 98 4.06 3.29 1.54
CA VAL A 98 3.94 4.34 0.52
C VAL A 98 4.09 5.70 1.18
N ILE A 99 5.03 6.49 0.68
CA ILE A 99 5.38 7.80 1.18
C ILE A 99 4.95 8.85 0.14
N LEU A 100 4.30 9.90 0.59
CA LEU A 100 4.01 11.10 -0.19
C LEU A 100 4.72 12.28 0.45
N VAL A 101 5.39 13.10 -0.34
CA VAL A 101 5.95 14.38 0.09
C VAL A 101 5.42 15.45 -0.86
N GLY A 102 4.83 16.51 -0.33
CA GLY A 102 4.33 17.60 -1.16
C GLY A 102 4.24 18.91 -0.41
N PRO A 103 3.53 19.90 -0.97
CA PRO A 103 3.40 21.22 -0.38
C PRO A 103 2.70 21.21 0.98
N THR A 104 3.04 22.20 1.82
CA THR A 104 2.54 22.34 3.20
C THR A 104 1.04 22.61 3.30
N GLU A 105 0.48 23.18 2.25
CA GLU A 105 -0.91 23.62 2.11
C GLU A 105 -1.86 22.50 1.70
N TRP A 106 -1.34 21.28 1.52
CA TRP A 106 -2.18 20.11 1.25
C TRP A 106 -3.28 19.95 2.28
N ASN A 107 -4.51 19.85 1.78
CA ASN A 107 -5.64 19.48 2.61
C ASN A 107 -5.52 17.99 2.96
N ILE A 108 -5.15 17.71 4.21
CA ILE A 108 -4.83 16.35 4.66
C ILE A 108 -5.94 15.35 4.38
N ALA A 109 -7.20 15.73 4.63
CA ALA A 109 -8.35 14.85 4.44
C ALA A 109 -8.60 14.57 2.95
N LEU A 110 -8.49 15.60 2.11
CA LEU A 110 -8.66 15.45 0.66
C LEU A 110 -7.56 14.60 0.04
N THR A 111 -6.30 14.85 0.41
CA THR A 111 -5.14 14.08 -0.05
C THR A 111 -5.29 12.61 0.34
N GLY A 112 -5.65 12.32 1.60
CA GLY A 112 -5.93 10.95 2.04
C GLY A 112 -6.99 10.26 1.19
N ARG A 113 -8.14 10.91 1.01
CA ARG A 113 -9.25 10.36 0.21
C ARG A 113 -8.89 10.13 -1.26
N ARG A 114 -8.08 10.99 -1.86
CA ARG A 114 -7.63 10.85 -3.26
C ARG A 114 -6.71 9.65 -3.44
N VAL A 115 -5.84 9.39 -2.47
CA VAL A 115 -4.79 8.37 -2.57
C VAL A 115 -5.25 6.99 -2.11
N GLU A 116 -6.22 6.89 -1.20
CA GLU A 116 -6.71 5.63 -0.64
C GLU A 116 -7.03 4.55 -1.69
N ARG A 117 -7.68 4.93 -2.81
CA ARG A 117 -7.99 3.97 -3.87
C ARG A 117 -6.74 3.34 -4.49
N PHE A 118 -5.68 4.14 -4.65
CA PHE A 118 -4.43 3.69 -5.25
C PHE A 118 -3.60 2.86 -4.29
N LEU A 119 -3.75 3.03 -2.97
CA LEU A 119 -3.09 2.17 -2.00
C LEU A 119 -3.59 0.73 -2.08
N VAL A 120 -4.88 0.54 -2.40
CA VAL A 120 -5.44 -0.79 -2.67
C VAL A 120 -4.83 -1.37 -3.95
N ASP A 121 -4.90 -0.61 -5.05
CA ASP A 121 -4.34 -1.02 -6.34
C ASP A 121 -2.84 -1.36 -6.21
N PHE A 122 -2.09 -0.59 -5.41
CA PHE A 122 -0.68 -0.79 -5.16
C PHE A 122 -0.40 -2.15 -4.50
N VAL A 123 -1.15 -2.53 -3.45
CA VAL A 123 -0.94 -3.81 -2.78
C VAL A 123 -1.30 -4.97 -3.70
N ASP A 124 -2.42 -4.86 -4.42
CA ASP A 124 -2.85 -5.90 -5.36
C ASP A 124 -1.81 -6.10 -6.48
N THR A 125 -1.28 -5.01 -7.05
CA THR A 125 -0.22 -5.07 -8.07
C THR A 125 1.10 -5.60 -7.50
N TYR A 126 1.52 -5.16 -6.32
CA TYR A 126 2.74 -5.65 -5.68
C TYR A 126 2.71 -7.16 -5.43
N LEU A 127 1.56 -7.67 -4.95
CA LEU A 127 1.35 -9.10 -4.76
C LEU A 127 1.44 -9.87 -6.08
N ALA A 128 0.82 -9.35 -7.15
CA ALA A 128 0.86 -9.97 -8.46
C ALA A 128 2.30 -10.02 -9.04
N GLU A 129 3.06 -8.93 -8.92
CA GLU A 129 4.46 -8.87 -9.35
C GLU A 129 5.32 -9.86 -8.55
N THR A 130 5.17 -9.89 -7.22
CA THR A 130 5.96 -10.77 -6.35
C THR A 130 5.71 -12.25 -6.67
N VAL A 131 4.47 -12.63 -6.97
CA VAL A 131 4.12 -14.01 -7.39
C VAL A 131 4.72 -14.33 -8.76
N ALA A 132 4.76 -13.38 -9.68
CA ALA A 132 5.35 -13.58 -11.00
C ALA A 132 6.90 -13.69 -10.95
N GLU A 133 7.53 -13.02 -9.98
CA GLU A 133 8.98 -13.06 -9.76
C GLU A 133 9.45 -14.27 -8.94
N ALA A 134 8.54 -14.95 -8.22
CA ALA A 134 8.89 -16.16 -7.49
C ALA A 134 9.43 -17.23 -8.47
N PRO A 135 10.65 -17.78 -8.25
CA PRO A 135 11.18 -18.82 -9.09
C PRO A 135 10.19 -19.99 -9.10
N GLY A 136 9.76 -20.41 -10.29
CA GLY A 136 8.72 -21.41 -10.46
C GLY A 136 9.00 -22.65 -9.65
N ASP A 137 8.21 -22.86 -8.60
CA ASP A 137 8.19 -24.09 -7.84
C ASP A 137 7.69 -25.19 -8.79
N ASP A 138 8.58 -26.15 -9.06
CA ASP A 138 8.33 -27.38 -9.78
C ASP A 138 7.03 -28.03 -9.25
N PRO A 139 6.06 -28.49 -10.08
CA PRO A 139 4.80 -29.05 -9.59
C PRO A 139 5.03 -30.46 -9.03
N GLY A 140 5.63 -30.52 -7.84
CA GLY A 140 5.97 -31.73 -7.11
C GLY A 140 5.20 -31.80 -5.79
N THR A 141 3.99 -32.35 -5.83
CA THR A 141 3.28 -32.97 -4.69
C THR A 141 2.98 -32.08 -3.47
N LEU A 142 1.79 -31.46 -3.44
CA LEU A 142 1.21 -30.97 -2.18
C LEU A 142 0.47 -32.11 -1.45
N PRO A 143 0.79 -32.45 -0.18
CA PRO A 143 -0.08 -33.30 0.63
C PRO A 143 -1.35 -32.52 1.02
N ARG A 144 -2.51 -33.15 0.84
CA ARG A 144 -3.84 -32.62 1.22
C ARG A 144 -3.83 -32.16 2.69
N ARG A 145 -4.17 -30.88 2.93
CA ARG A 145 -4.51 -30.34 4.25
C ARG A 145 -6.04 -30.28 4.41
N GLU A 146 -6.50 -30.80 5.54
CA GLU A 146 -7.89 -30.79 6.02
C GLU A 146 -8.29 -29.38 6.55
N PRO A 147 -9.54 -28.92 6.37
CA PRO A 147 -9.96 -27.60 6.83
C PRO A 147 -10.35 -27.58 8.32
N PRO A 148 -10.00 -26.55 9.11
CA PRO A 148 -10.53 -26.40 10.46
C PRO A 148 -11.92 -25.75 10.48
N ALA A 149 -12.71 -26.13 11.49
CA ALA A 149 -14.13 -25.81 11.69
C ALA A 149 -14.44 -24.32 11.99
N PRO A 150 -15.67 -23.84 11.74
CA PRO A 150 -16.03 -22.44 11.95
C PRO A 150 -16.33 -22.15 13.43
N VAL A 151 -15.78 -21.05 13.96
CA VAL A 151 -16.13 -20.50 15.27
C VAL A 151 -17.05 -19.30 15.05
N VAL A 152 -18.27 -19.38 15.61
CA VAL A 152 -19.28 -18.30 15.63
C VAL A 152 -19.22 -17.60 16.99
N GLY A 153 -19.15 -16.26 17.01
CA GLY A 153 -19.21 -15.42 18.21
C GLY A 153 -19.35 -13.92 17.86
N PRO A 154 -19.93 -13.08 18.74
CA PRO A 154 -21.11 -12.27 18.42
C PRO A 154 -20.82 -10.88 17.83
N ALA A 155 -21.86 -10.34 17.19
CA ALA A 155 -21.92 -9.02 16.59
C ALA A 155 -22.21 -7.92 17.63
N GLU A 156 -21.47 -6.81 17.56
CA GLU A 156 -21.82 -5.44 17.99
C GLU A 156 -20.56 -4.57 17.75
N ARG A 157 -20.53 -3.33 17.24
CA ARG A 157 -21.49 -2.26 16.96
C ARG A 157 -21.16 -1.58 15.61
N HIS A 158 -22.15 -0.94 15.02
CA HIS A 158 -22.06 -0.18 13.77
C HIS A 158 -21.53 1.24 14.00
N GLU A 159 -21.05 1.85 12.90
CA GLU A 159 -20.67 3.27 12.70
C GLU A 159 -19.16 3.63 12.68
N HIS A 160 -18.33 2.84 11.97
CA HIS A 160 -17.10 3.33 11.28
C HIS A 160 -16.50 2.32 10.28
N ARG A 161 -17.28 1.32 9.87
CA ARG A 161 -16.76 -0.03 9.53
C ARG A 161 -16.45 -0.28 8.05
N GLY A 162 -16.96 0.54 7.12
CA GLY A 162 -16.85 0.26 5.68
C GLY A 162 -15.42 0.38 5.11
N ASP A 163 -14.63 1.31 5.63
CA ASP A 163 -13.41 1.78 4.95
C ASP A 163 -12.14 1.07 5.41
N HIS A 164 -12.10 0.62 6.67
CA HIS A 164 -11.05 -0.26 7.17
C HIS A 164 -11.19 -1.70 6.67
N ASP A 165 -12.38 -2.14 6.24
CA ASP A 165 -12.62 -3.54 5.90
C ASP A 165 -11.95 -3.95 4.58
N LEU A 166 -11.86 -3.06 3.59
CA LEU A 166 -11.20 -3.36 2.31
C LEU A 166 -9.68 -3.44 2.50
N LEU A 167 -9.09 -2.44 3.15
CA LEU A 167 -7.67 -2.43 3.47
C LEU A 167 -7.32 -3.58 4.41
N ALA A 168 -8.10 -3.84 5.46
CA ALA A 168 -7.88 -4.99 6.35
C ALA A 168 -8.09 -6.35 5.65
N ARG A 169 -8.87 -6.42 4.57
CA ARG A 169 -9.03 -7.66 3.77
C ARG A 169 -7.80 -7.90 2.89
N VAL A 170 -7.30 -6.86 2.25
CA VAL A 170 -6.06 -6.89 1.46
C VAL A 170 -4.86 -7.20 2.34
N LEU A 171 -4.75 -6.55 3.50
CA LEU A 171 -3.67 -6.79 4.46
C LEU A 171 -3.73 -8.17 5.13
N ARG A 172 -4.93 -8.78 5.24
CA ARG A 172 -5.05 -10.19 5.65
C ARG A 172 -4.50 -11.17 4.63
N ALA A 173 -4.46 -10.80 3.35
CA ALA A 173 -3.85 -11.63 2.30
C ALA A 173 -2.32 -11.66 2.41
N LEU A 174 -1.70 -10.57 2.89
CA LEU A 174 -0.24 -10.47 3.11
C LEU A 174 0.29 -11.38 4.24
N VAL A 175 -0.57 -11.95 5.08
CA VAL A 175 -0.19 -12.79 6.24
C VAL A 175 -0.06 -14.27 5.85
N ARG A 176 -0.46 -14.64 4.63
CA ARG A 176 -0.42 -16.03 4.13
C ARG A 176 0.80 -16.35 3.26
N PHE A 177 1.71 -15.40 3.10
CA PHE A 177 3.01 -15.58 2.44
C PHE A 177 4.13 -15.44 3.46
#